data_AF-A0AAU1GMW0-F1
#
_entry.id   AF-A0AAU1GMW0-F1
#
_cell.length_a   1.000
_cell.length_b   1.000
_cell.length_c   1.000
_cell.angle_alpha   90.00
_cell.angle_beta   90.00
_cell.angle_gamma   90.00
#
_symmetry.space_group_name_H-M   'P 1'
#
loop_
_entity.id
_entity.type
_entity.pdbx_description
1 polymer ?
#
loop_
_entity_poly.entity_id
_entity_poly.type
_entity_poly.pdbx_seq_one_letter_code
_entity_poly.pdbx_strand_id
1 'polypeptide(L)'
;MTIRYVAAIDQGTTSSRCIIFDQDGAVVAVDQREHRQIFPRPGWVEHDASEIWTTVQAVVAGALDRAGLRADRLTALGITNQRETTVLWDRATGVPVHHAIVWQDTRTAALCHELGGTDGQDRFRATTGLPLASYFSGPKAAWLLDHVPGLRERAVRGEIAFGTMDSWLIWNLTGGTAGGVHVTDVTNASRTMLMDLETLRWDPAVLAAMNIPEAVLPEIRSSSEVYGTAVGALAGVPVASALGDQQAAVFGQACYDPGTAKNTYGTGSFLLLNTGNRPVPSKNGLITTLGYRIGDEPPVYCLEGSIAITGALVQWFRDQLGIIGSAAEIETLAASVEDNGGAYIVPAFSGLFAPYWRSDARGVITGLTGYVTKAHLARAVLEATSWQTREVVDAMYQDSGVPITTLKVDGGMTANHLLMQHQADVLGVPVIRPKIAETTCLGAAYAAGLATGVWSGLDELKTHWQRDVEWQPRMEPEDREREYGNWRKAVERSFGWQE
;
A
#
# COMPACT_ATOMS: atom_id res chain seq x y z
N MET A 1 -35.07 -5.45 13.60
CA MET A 1 -33.91 -5.88 12.80
C MET A 1 -32.70 -5.84 13.71
N THR A 2 -31.95 -6.94 13.82
CA THR A 2 -30.74 -6.97 14.65
C THR A 2 -29.65 -6.17 13.94
N ILE A 3 -29.14 -5.10 14.57
CA ILE A 3 -28.04 -4.29 14.01
C ILE A 3 -26.84 -5.21 13.79
N ARG A 4 -26.33 -5.23 12.55
CA ARG A 4 -25.18 -6.03 12.11
C ARG A 4 -23.94 -5.16 12.11
N TYR A 5 -22.83 -5.70 12.60
CA TYR A 5 -21.53 -5.04 12.62
C TYR A 5 -20.52 -5.84 11.82
N VAL A 6 -19.56 -5.15 11.23
CA VAL A 6 -18.40 -5.75 10.55
C VAL A 6 -17.15 -5.25 11.23
N ALA A 7 -16.26 -6.16 11.60
CA ALA A 7 -14.94 -5.81 12.09
C ALA A 7 -13.93 -5.87 10.95
N ALA A 8 -12.93 -4.99 10.99
CA ALA A 8 -11.76 -5.10 10.13
C ALA A 8 -10.48 -4.96 10.95
N ILE A 9 -9.48 -5.77 10.61
CA ILE A 9 -8.13 -5.69 11.14
C ILE A 9 -7.25 -5.05 10.08
N ASP A 10 -6.55 -3.99 10.45
CA ASP A 10 -5.55 -3.32 9.63
C ASP A 10 -4.19 -3.50 10.29
N GLN A 11 -3.39 -4.42 9.74
CA GLN A 11 -2.03 -4.71 10.17
C GLN A 11 -1.05 -3.86 9.36
N GLY A 12 -0.93 -2.58 9.73
CA GLY A 12 0.02 -1.66 9.09
C GLY A 12 1.48 -1.93 9.48
N THR A 13 2.40 -1.15 8.91
CA THR A 13 3.85 -1.28 9.17
C THR A 13 4.26 -0.80 10.56
N THR A 14 3.60 0.21 11.12
CA THR A 14 3.98 0.78 12.43
C THR A 14 3.02 0.39 13.55
N SER A 15 1.78 0.07 13.21
CA SER A 15 0.74 -0.27 14.18
C SER A 15 -0.23 -1.29 13.61
N SER A 16 -0.94 -1.97 14.52
CA SER A 16 -2.09 -2.80 14.18
C SER A 16 -3.34 -2.18 14.78
N ARG A 17 -4.45 -2.26 14.05
CA ARG A 17 -5.71 -1.62 14.39
C ARG A 17 -6.86 -2.59 14.19
N CYS A 18 -7.89 -2.46 15.01
CA CYS A 18 -9.18 -3.07 14.74
C CYS A 18 -10.26 -1.98 14.76
N ILE A 19 -11.05 -1.93 13.70
CA ILE A 19 -12.18 -1.01 13.58
C ILE A 19 -13.46 -1.81 13.43
N ILE A 20 -14.50 -1.42 14.16
CA ILE A 20 -15.85 -1.96 14.02
C ILE A 20 -16.71 -0.93 13.30
N PHE A 21 -17.37 -1.38 12.24
CA PHE A 21 -18.29 -0.61 11.43
C PHE A 21 -19.72 -1.11 11.63
N ASP A 22 -20.68 -0.19 11.57
CA ASP A 22 -22.10 -0.55 11.43
C ASP A 22 -22.48 -0.78 9.96
N GLN A 23 -23.74 -1.15 9.74
CA GLN A 23 -24.32 -1.40 8.41
C GLN A 23 -24.32 -0.18 7.48
N ASP A 24 -24.25 1.05 8.03
CA ASP A 24 -24.19 2.29 7.25
C ASP A 24 -22.74 2.66 6.90
N GLY A 25 -21.76 1.83 7.29
CA GLY A 25 -20.34 2.04 7.09
C GLY A 25 -19.72 3.02 8.08
N ALA A 26 -20.43 3.42 9.14
CA ALA A 26 -19.91 4.35 10.13
C ALA A 26 -19.02 3.64 11.15
N VAL A 27 -17.97 4.34 11.60
CA VAL A 27 -17.05 3.85 12.63
C VAL A 27 -17.75 3.84 14.00
N VAL A 28 -17.85 2.66 14.60
CA VAL A 28 -18.44 2.43 15.93
C VAL A 28 -17.38 2.45 17.02
N ALA A 29 -16.27 1.76 16.79
CA ALA A 29 -15.15 1.70 17.71
C ALA A 29 -13.82 1.45 16.98
N VAL A 30 -12.74 1.94 17.57
CA VAL A 30 -11.37 1.75 17.11
C VAL A 30 -10.49 1.41 18.31
N ASP A 31 -9.63 0.41 18.18
CA ASP A 31 -8.45 0.27 19.02
C ASP A 31 -7.20 0.13 18.14
N GLN A 32 -6.10 0.71 18.59
CA GLN A 32 -4.84 0.80 17.86
C GLN A 32 -3.66 0.62 18.80
N ARG A 33 -2.66 -0.14 18.36
CA ARG A 33 -1.41 -0.34 19.11
C ARG A 33 -0.23 -0.42 18.16
N GLU A 34 0.85 0.25 18.53
CA GLU A 34 2.13 0.16 17.82
C GLU A 34 2.83 -1.17 18.11
N HIS A 35 3.68 -1.60 17.17
CA HIS A 35 4.60 -2.73 17.36
C HIS A 35 6.02 -2.29 17.00
N ARG A 36 7.00 -2.99 17.56
CA ARG A 36 8.40 -2.61 17.45
C ARG A 36 8.92 -2.73 16.02
N GLN A 37 9.61 -1.69 15.58
CA GLN A 37 10.43 -1.70 14.37
C GLN A 37 11.84 -2.22 14.74
N ILE A 38 12.29 -3.31 14.11
CA ILE A 38 13.59 -3.94 14.42
C ILE A 38 14.56 -3.63 13.28
N PHE A 39 15.71 -3.03 13.62
CA PHE A 39 16.76 -2.67 12.67
C PHE A 39 18.08 -3.35 13.05
N PRO A 40 18.31 -4.63 12.68
CA PRO A 40 19.52 -5.36 13.07
C PRO A 40 20.80 -4.73 12.52
N ARG A 41 20.71 -4.10 11.34
CA ARG A 41 21.80 -3.39 10.66
C ARG A 41 21.23 -2.39 9.63
N PRO A 42 22.05 -1.47 9.09
CA PRO A 42 21.59 -0.53 8.06
C PRO A 42 20.93 -1.22 6.86
N GLY A 43 19.79 -0.70 6.42
CA GLY A 43 18.97 -1.26 5.33
C GLY A 43 18.12 -2.47 5.71
N TRP A 44 18.27 -3.00 6.93
CA TRP A 44 17.52 -4.16 7.39
C TRP A 44 16.36 -3.73 8.27
N VAL A 45 15.17 -4.23 7.96
CA VAL A 45 13.92 -3.91 8.65
C VAL A 45 13.16 -5.20 8.91
N GLU A 46 12.90 -5.48 10.18
CA GLU A 46 12.28 -6.71 10.65
C GLU A 46 11.13 -6.41 11.63
N HIS A 47 10.17 -7.32 11.70
CA HIS A 47 9.14 -7.35 12.73
C HIS A 47 9.08 -8.73 13.41
N ASP A 48 8.73 -8.74 14.69
CA ASP A 48 8.36 -9.98 15.38
C ASP A 48 6.90 -10.34 15.04
N ALA A 49 6.69 -11.42 14.30
CA ALA A 49 5.35 -11.87 13.89
C ALA A 49 4.49 -12.34 15.08
N SER A 50 5.11 -12.81 16.17
CA SER A 50 4.43 -13.17 17.42
C SER A 50 4.01 -11.92 18.21
N GLU A 51 4.82 -10.86 18.21
CA GLU A 51 4.44 -9.54 18.73
C GLU A 51 3.25 -8.97 17.95
N ILE A 52 3.30 -9.01 16.62
CA ILE A 52 2.18 -8.56 15.76
C ILE A 52 0.91 -9.33 16.10
N TRP A 53 0.98 -10.66 16.20
CA TRP A 53 -0.19 -11.47 16.53
C TRP A 53 -0.78 -11.11 17.91
N THR A 54 0.06 -10.97 18.93
CA THR A 54 -0.36 -10.55 20.27
C THR A 54 -1.02 -9.17 20.23
N THR A 55 -0.46 -8.26 19.44
CA THR A 55 -0.99 -6.90 19.24
C THR A 55 -2.35 -6.92 18.58
N VAL A 56 -2.53 -7.75 17.53
CA VAL A 56 -3.81 -7.94 16.84
C VAL A 56 -4.87 -8.48 17.79
N GLN A 57 -4.56 -9.51 18.59
CA GLN A 57 -5.50 -10.03 19.60
C GLN A 57 -5.93 -8.93 20.58
N ALA A 58 -4.99 -8.09 21.01
CA ALA A 58 -5.25 -7.04 21.97
C ALA A 58 -6.12 -5.90 21.40
N VAL A 59 -5.90 -5.48 20.15
CA VAL A 59 -6.75 -4.45 19.51
C VAL A 59 -8.13 -4.97 19.15
N VAL A 60 -8.27 -6.24 18.80
CA VAL A 60 -9.58 -6.88 18.59
C VAL A 60 -10.38 -6.86 19.89
N ALA A 61 -9.77 -7.28 21.00
CA ALA A 61 -10.42 -7.26 22.31
C ALA A 61 -10.77 -5.82 22.73
N GLY A 62 -9.86 -4.87 22.51
CA GLY A 62 -10.08 -3.45 22.82
C GLY A 62 -11.20 -2.82 22.00
N ALA A 63 -11.30 -3.13 20.71
CA ALA A 63 -12.36 -2.60 19.84
C ALA A 63 -13.74 -3.15 20.25
N LEU A 64 -13.83 -4.44 20.57
CA LEU A 64 -15.05 -5.06 21.08
C LEU A 64 -15.51 -4.43 22.41
N ASP A 65 -14.58 -4.25 23.36
CA ASP A 65 -14.86 -3.64 24.66
C ASP A 65 -15.33 -2.18 24.52
N ARG A 66 -14.63 -1.37 23.73
CA ARG A 66 -15.01 0.03 23.45
C ARG A 66 -16.37 0.14 22.76
N ALA A 67 -16.72 -0.82 21.90
CA ALA A 67 -18.03 -0.87 21.26
C ALA A 67 -19.14 -1.39 22.20
N GLY A 68 -18.78 -1.99 23.34
CA GLY A 68 -19.74 -2.72 24.19
C GLY A 68 -20.35 -3.93 23.49
N LEU A 69 -19.59 -4.56 22.58
CA LEU A 69 -20.06 -5.66 21.73
C LEU A 69 -19.41 -6.99 22.11
N ARG A 70 -20.14 -8.06 21.81
CA ARG A 70 -19.65 -9.44 21.82
C ARG A 70 -19.46 -9.92 20.38
N ALA A 71 -18.64 -10.96 20.20
CA ALA A 71 -18.37 -11.54 18.88
C ALA A 71 -19.64 -11.98 18.13
N ASP A 72 -20.68 -12.44 18.84
CA ASP A 72 -21.97 -12.84 18.26
C ASP A 72 -22.76 -11.70 17.58
N ARG A 73 -22.30 -10.44 17.74
CA ARG A 73 -22.84 -9.27 17.04
C ARG A 73 -22.10 -8.94 15.74
N LEU A 74 -20.92 -9.52 15.53
CA LEU A 74 -20.15 -9.35 14.30
C LEU A 74 -20.62 -10.36 13.25
N THR A 75 -20.92 -9.86 12.06
CA THR A 75 -21.34 -10.69 10.91
C THR A 75 -20.16 -11.12 10.05
N ALA A 76 -19.07 -10.36 10.06
CA ALA A 76 -17.87 -10.65 9.28
C ALA A 76 -16.63 -9.99 9.89
N LEU A 77 -15.48 -10.57 9.55
CA LEU A 77 -14.16 -10.03 9.80
C LEU A 77 -13.42 -9.86 8.46
N GLY A 78 -12.98 -8.63 8.19
CA GLY A 78 -12.06 -8.34 7.08
C GLY A 78 -10.63 -8.13 7.55
N ILE A 79 -9.67 -8.47 6.70
CA ILE A 79 -8.24 -8.29 6.97
C ILE A 79 -7.64 -7.41 5.89
N THR A 80 -6.80 -6.48 6.33
CA THR A 80 -5.88 -5.78 5.46
C THR A 80 -4.54 -5.59 6.16
N ASN A 81 -3.48 -5.49 5.39
CA ASN A 81 -2.13 -5.64 5.89
C ASN A 81 -1.12 -4.86 5.05
N GLN A 82 -0.01 -4.49 5.68
CA GLN A 82 1.20 -4.10 4.96
C GLN A 82 1.57 -5.21 3.98
N ARG A 83 1.75 -4.81 2.73
CA ARG A 83 2.07 -5.73 1.63
C ARG A 83 3.54 -6.15 1.70
N GLU A 84 3.89 -7.15 0.91
CA GLU A 84 5.23 -7.75 0.72
C GLU A 84 5.95 -8.34 1.95
N THR A 85 5.63 -7.92 3.17
CA THR A 85 6.28 -8.37 4.41
C THR A 85 6.13 -9.88 4.54
N THR A 86 7.26 -10.56 4.66
CA THR A 86 7.38 -12.00 4.49
C THR A 86 7.63 -12.69 5.83
N VAL A 87 6.79 -13.67 6.16
CA VAL A 87 6.96 -14.52 7.33
C VAL A 87 6.95 -16.00 6.95
N LEU A 88 7.86 -16.76 7.55
CA LEU A 88 7.87 -18.22 7.49
C LEU A 88 7.66 -18.76 8.91
N TRP A 89 6.87 -19.82 9.06
CA TRP A 89 6.62 -20.45 10.35
C TRP A 89 6.57 -21.97 10.22
N ASP A 90 6.85 -22.65 11.34
CA ASP A 90 6.70 -24.09 11.43
C ASP A 90 5.23 -24.46 11.61
N ARG A 91 4.71 -25.35 10.76
CA ARG A 91 3.28 -25.71 10.74
C ARG A 91 2.84 -26.46 11.99
N ALA A 92 3.72 -27.25 12.60
CA ALA A 92 3.39 -28.11 13.74
C ALA A 92 3.34 -27.32 15.05
N THR A 93 4.20 -26.33 15.19
CA THR A 93 4.37 -25.51 16.40
C THR A 93 3.70 -24.14 16.29
N GLY A 94 3.49 -23.64 15.08
CA GLY A 94 3.00 -22.28 14.84
C GLY A 94 4.03 -21.18 15.09
N VAL A 95 5.28 -21.55 15.35
CA VAL A 95 6.33 -20.59 15.72
C VAL A 95 7.01 -20.05 14.46
N PRO A 96 7.14 -18.71 14.30
CA PRO A 96 7.95 -18.12 13.24
C PRO A 96 9.39 -18.63 13.31
N VAL A 97 9.95 -19.05 12.17
CA VAL A 97 11.34 -19.58 12.12
C VAL A 97 12.39 -18.46 12.12
N HIS A 98 11.95 -17.22 11.91
CA HIS A 98 12.73 -15.99 11.92
C HIS A 98 11.76 -14.81 12.12
N HIS A 99 12.27 -13.62 12.43
CA HIS A 99 11.48 -12.39 12.27
C HIS A 99 10.96 -12.24 10.85
N ALA A 100 9.79 -11.61 10.71
CA ALA A 100 9.26 -11.22 9.42
C ALA A 100 10.16 -10.17 8.77
N ILE A 101 10.51 -10.37 7.50
CA ILE A 101 11.31 -9.41 6.74
C ILE A 101 10.36 -8.40 6.09
N VAL A 102 10.49 -7.14 6.48
CA VAL A 102 9.56 -6.06 6.10
C VAL A 102 9.81 -5.63 4.65
N TRP A 103 8.77 -5.09 4.00
CA TRP A 103 8.84 -4.59 2.62
C TRP A 103 9.95 -3.56 2.38
N GLN A 104 10.28 -2.75 3.38
CA GLN A 104 11.36 -1.74 3.34
C GLN A 104 12.77 -2.33 3.33
N ASP A 105 12.91 -3.60 3.70
CA ASP A 105 14.21 -4.26 3.85
C ASP A 105 14.92 -4.42 2.50
N THR A 106 16.19 -4.02 2.45
CA THR A 106 17.02 -4.02 1.23
C THR A 106 18.02 -5.17 1.16
N ARG A 107 17.98 -6.14 2.09
CA ARG A 107 18.99 -7.21 2.19
C ARG A 107 19.09 -8.09 0.95
N THR A 108 18.01 -8.17 0.18
CA THR A 108 17.89 -9.01 -1.01
C THR A 108 18.34 -8.31 -2.29
N ALA A 109 18.87 -7.08 -2.23
CA ALA A 109 19.30 -6.34 -3.42
C ALA A 109 20.33 -7.12 -4.28
N ALA A 110 21.33 -7.75 -3.65
CA ALA A 110 22.32 -8.56 -4.36
C ALA A 110 21.68 -9.80 -5.02
N LEU A 111 20.74 -10.45 -4.33
CA LEU A 111 19.99 -11.58 -4.87
C LEU A 111 19.10 -11.15 -6.05
N CYS A 112 18.46 -9.97 -5.99
CA CYS A 112 17.70 -9.43 -7.11
C CYS A 112 18.58 -9.18 -8.35
N HIS A 113 19.79 -8.68 -8.15
CA HIS A 113 20.76 -8.51 -9.24
C HIS A 113 21.19 -9.86 -9.84
N GLU A 114 21.47 -10.87 -9.01
CA GLU A 114 21.78 -12.23 -9.45
C GLU A 114 20.62 -12.86 -10.23
N LEU A 115 19.40 -12.77 -9.70
CA LEU A 115 18.18 -13.25 -10.35
C LEU A 115 17.93 -12.55 -11.68
N GLY A 116 18.34 -11.29 -11.83
CA GLY A 116 18.18 -10.55 -13.08
C GLY A 116 19.06 -11.10 -14.21
N GLY A 117 20.30 -11.52 -13.89
CA GLY A 117 21.23 -12.08 -14.87
C GLY A 117 21.37 -11.19 -16.12
N THR A 118 21.25 -11.79 -17.31
CA THR A 118 21.28 -11.07 -18.59
C THR A 118 19.98 -10.34 -18.93
N ASP A 119 18.86 -10.78 -18.35
CA ASP A 119 17.53 -10.22 -18.61
C ASP A 119 17.26 -8.96 -17.78
N GLY A 120 18.13 -8.68 -16.81
CA GLY A 120 18.09 -7.51 -15.95
C GLY A 120 16.90 -7.50 -14.99
N GLN A 121 16.53 -6.32 -14.53
CA GLN A 121 15.49 -6.16 -13.51
C GLN A 121 14.09 -6.60 -13.97
N ASP A 122 13.83 -6.70 -15.28
CA ASP A 122 12.48 -6.97 -15.79
C ASP A 122 12.24 -8.44 -16.15
N ARG A 123 13.17 -9.34 -15.80
CA ARG A 123 13.12 -10.78 -16.10
C ARG A 123 11.75 -11.43 -15.85
N PHE A 124 11.07 -11.06 -14.75
CA PHE A 124 9.77 -11.62 -14.37
C PHE A 124 8.59 -10.66 -14.54
N ARG A 125 8.80 -9.48 -15.12
CA ARG A 125 7.78 -8.42 -15.20
C ARG A 125 6.59 -8.82 -16.07
N ALA A 126 6.82 -9.55 -17.16
CA ALA A 126 5.74 -9.97 -18.05
C ALA A 126 4.73 -10.90 -17.34
N THR A 127 5.21 -11.78 -16.47
CA THR A 127 4.40 -12.73 -15.71
C THR A 127 3.78 -12.10 -14.46
N THR A 128 4.59 -11.35 -13.70
CA THR A 128 4.23 -10.91 -12.34
C THR A 128 3.76 -9.46 -12.28
N GLY A 129 4.02 -8.66 -13.32
CA GLY A 129 3.83 -7.21 -13.33
C GLY A 129 4.87 -6.42 -12.54
N LEU A 130 5.87 -7.10 -11.95
CA LEU A 130 6.83 -6.51 -11.01
C LEU A 130 8.27 -6.51 -11.57
N PRO A 131 9.07 -5.47 -11.29
CA PRO A 131 10.53 -5.58 -11.44
C PRO A 131 11.14 -6.43 -10.32
N LEU A 132 12.34 -6.95 -10.55
CA LEU A 132 13.20 -7.50 -9.52
C LEU A 132 13.69 -6.37 -8.61
N ALA A 133 13.13 -6.30 -7.41
CA ALA A 133 13.52 -5.36 -6.37
C ALA A 133 13.44 -6.03 -4.99
N SER A 134 14.20 -5.50 -4.03
CA SER A 134 14.17 -5.99 -2.65
C SER A 134 12.84 -5.77 -1.94
N TYR A 135 11.93 -5.02 -2.57
CA TYR A 135 10.59 -4.71 -2.07
C TYR A 135 9.74 -5.98 -1.85
N PHE A 136 9.76 -6.90 -2.82
CA PHE A 136 8.80 -8.01 -2.93
C PHE A 136 9.16 -9.27 -2.14
N SER A 137 8.16 -10.13 -1.93
CA SER A 137 8.26 -11.26 -0.97
C SER A 137 9.18 -12.39 -1.43
N GLY A 138 9.17 -12.74 -2.72
CA GLY A 138 9.89 -13.90 -3.28
C GLY A 138 11.38 -13.91 -2.93
N PRO A 139 12.14 -12.85 -3.23
CA PRO A 139 13.54 -12.74 -2.83
C PRO A 139 13.75 -12.86 -1.31
N LYS A 140 12.82 -12.36 -0.47
CA LYS A 140 12.92 -12.44 1.00
C LYS A 140 12.72 -13.88 1.48
N ALA A 141 11.77 -14.60 0.89
CA ALA A 141 11.55 -16.02 1.17
C ALA A 141 12.76 -16.86 0.78
N ALA A 142 13.28 -16.66 -0.44
CA ALA A 142 14.49 -17.34 -0.92
C ALA A 142 15.69 -17.08 0.03
N TRP A 143 15.89 -15.83 0.42
CA TRP A 143 16.93 -15.45 1.37
C TRP A 143 16.80 -16.19 2.71
N LEU A 144 15.60 -16.21 3.31
CA LEU A 144 15.35 -16.90 4.59
C LEU A 144 15.66 -18.39 4.49
N LEU A 145 15.17 -19.03 3.43
CA LEU A 145 15.35 -20.45 3.22
C LEU A 145 16.83 -20.84 3.01
N ASP A 146 17.66 -19.92 2.52
CA ASP A 146 19.10 -20.15 2.31
C ASP A 146 19.96 -19.75 3.52
N HIS A 147 19.51 -18.81 4.35
CA HIS A 147 20.30 -18.24 5.45
C HIS A 147 19.89 -18.76 6.83
N VAL A 148 18.68 -19.28 7.00
CA VAL A 148 18.25 -19.92 8.25
C VAL A 148 18.65 -21.41 8.22
N PRO A 149 19.54 -21.87 9.12
CA PRO A 149 20.09 -23.23 9.07
C PRO A 149 19.02 -24.32 9.06
N GLY A 150 19.10 -25.23 8.07
CA GLY A 150 18.19 -26.36 7.93
C GLY A 150 16.77 -26.01 7.46
N LEU A 151 16.49 -24.74 7.16
CA LEU A 151 15.14 -24.31 6.82
C LEU A 151 14.70 -24.82 5.44
N ARG A 152 15.63 -24.86 4.48
CA ARG A 152 15.39 -25.41 3.13
C ARG A 152 14.86 -26.83 3.19
N GLU A 153 15.54 -27.73 3.89
CA GLU A 153 15.18 -29.15 3.92
C GLU A 153 13.83 -29.36 4.59
N ARG A 154 13.53 -28.57 5.63
CA ARG A 154 12.22 -28.56 6.30
C ARG A 154 11.11 -28.07 5.38
N ALA A 155 11.38 -27.01 4.61
CA ALA A 155 10.46 -26.48 3.61
C ALA A 155 10.14 -27.50 2.50
N VAL A 156 11.15 -28.22 1.99
CA VAL A 156 10.95 -29.31 1.01
C VAL A 156 10.11 -30.45 1.59
N ARG A 157 10.23 -30.75 2.89
CA ARG A 157 9.40 -31.73 3.59
C ARG A 157 7.98 -31.23 3.91
N GLY A 158 7.64 -29.99 3.56
CA GLY A 158 6.33 -29.39 3.83
C GLY A 158 6.11 -29.01 5.29
N GLU A 159 7.16 -28.94 6.12
CA GLU A 159 7.06 -28.58 7.55
C GLU A 159 6.89 -27.07 7.77
N ILE A 160 7.22 -26.27 6.76
CA ILE A 160 7.23 -24.81 6.81
C ILE A 160 6.07 -24.26 5.98
N ALA A 161 5.45 -23.21 6.50
CA ALA A 161 4.53 -22.36 5.76
C ALA A 161 5.18 -21.00 5.50
N PHE A 162 4.93 -20.45 4.32
CA PHE A 162 5.22 -19.09 3.92
C PHE A 162 3.92 -18.29 3.91
N GLY A 163 4.01 -16.99 4.18
CA GLY A 163 2.90 -16.09 3.99
C GLY A 163 3.34 -14.63 3.98
N THR A 164 2.55 -13.82 3.29
CA THR A 164 2.40 -12.40 3.63
C THR A 164 1.60 -12.25 4.93
N MET A 165 1.49 -11.03 5.44
CA MET A 165 0.89 -10.79 6.75
C MET A 165 -0.60 -11.17 6.82
N ASP A 166 -1.39 -11.04 5.75
CA ASP A 166 -2.75 -11.58 5.67
C ASP A 166 -2.77 -13.09 5.95
N SER A 167 -1.89 -13.84 5.30
CA SER A 167 -1.85 -15.31 5.39
C SER A 167 -1.48 -15.78 6.81
N TRP A 168 -0.54 -15.08 7.45
CA TRP A 168 -0.20 -15.29 8.87
C TRP A 168 -1.38 -15.01 9.80
N LEU A 169 -2.10 -13.90 9.57
CA LEU A 169 -3.25 -13.54 10.39
C LEU A 169 -4.42 -14.50 10.20
N ILE A 170 -4.76 -14.86 8.95
CA ILE A 170 -5.83 -15.83 8.65
C ILE A 170 -5.52 -17.16 9.33
N TRP A 171 -4.29 -17.66 9.20
CA TRP A 171 -3.88 -18.92 9.82
C TRP A 171 -4.07 -18.91 11.33
N ASN A 172 -3.62 -17.84 12.02
CA ASN A 172 -3.79 -17.71 13.48
C ASN A 172 -5.26 -17.52 13.89
N LEU A 173 -5.99 -16.65 13.19
CA LEU A 173 -7.40 -16.34 13.48
C LEU A 173 -8.30 -17.57 13.34
N THR A 174 -7.97 -18.49 12.44
CA THR A 174 -8.76 -19.69 12.13
C THR A 174 -8.31 -20.94 12.90
N GLY A 175 -7.39 -20.81 13.87
CA GLY A 175 -7.05 -21.89 14.81
C GLY A 175 -5.58 -22.33 14.80
N GLY A 176 -4.74 -21.77 13.93
CA GLY A 176 -3.31 -22.03 13.91
C GLY A 176 -2.96 -23.52 13.78
N THR A 177 -2.23 -24.06 14.75
CA THR A 177 -1.87 -25.49 14.78
C THR A 177 -3.09 -26.42 14.96
N ALA A 178 -4.23 -25.88 15.38
CA ALA A 178 -5.50 -26.59 15.55
C ALA A 178 -6.45 -26.43 14.34
N GLY A 179 -5.92 -26.39 13.12
CA GLY A 179 -6.71 -26.34 11.89
C GLY A 179 -6.76 -24.98 11.20
N GLY A 180 -5.78 -24.12 11.45
CA GLY A 180 -5.62 -22.83 10.79
C GLY A 180 -5.56 -22.96 9.26
N VAL A 181 -6.37 -22.16 8.59
CA VAL A 181 -6.48 -22.11 7.14
C VAL A 181 -5.28 -21.34 6.57
N HIS A 182 -4.54 -21.98 5.66
CA HIS A 182 -3.35 -21.40 5.04
C HIS A 182 -3.66 -20.89 3.63
N VAL A 183 -4.17 -19.66 3.56
CA VAL A 183 -4.60 -18.99 2.32
C VAL A 183 -4.07 -17.56 2.27
N THR A 184 -4.04 -16.97 1.07
CA THR A 184 -3.78 -15.55 0.82
C THR A 184 -4.73 -15.07 -0.28
N ASP A 185 -5.03 -13.79 -0.33
CA ASP A 185 -5.82 -13.25 -1.44
C ASP A 185 -4.97 -12.93 -2.68
N VAL A 186 -5.63 -12.79 -3.83
CA VAL A 186 -4.98 -12.43 -5.10
C VAL A 186 -4.22 -11.11 -5.06
N THR A 187 -4.65 -10.14 -4.24
CA THR A 187 -3.95 -8.85 -4.14
C THR A 187 -2.61 -9.01 -3.44
N ASN A 188 -2.57 -9.67 -2.28
CA ASN A 188 -1.33 -9.98 -1.57
C ASN A 188 -0.43 -10.94 -2.36
N ALA A 189 -0.99 -12.00 -2.96
CA ALA A 189 -0.24 -12.93 -3.81
C ALA A 189 0.45 -12.22 -4.98
N SER A 190 -0.19 -11.23 -5.60
CA SER A 190 0.41 -10.43 -6.68
C SER A 190 1.63 -9.62 -6.26
N ARG A 191 1.86 -9.45 -4.94
CA ARG A 191 3.00 -8.71 -4.37
C ARG A 191 4.18 -9.60 -4.01
N THR A 192 4.04 -10.90 -4.22
CA THR A 192 5.09 -11.85 -3.89
C THR A 192 6.15 -11.96 -4.98
N MET A 193 5.87 -11.53 -6.21
CA MET A 193 6.62 -11.89 -7.42
C MET A 193 6.56 -13.39 -7.77
N LEU A 194 5.73 -14.17 -7.08
CA LEU A 194 5.62 -15.61 -7.32
C LEU A 194 4.33 -15.98 -8.06
N MET A 195 3.38 -15.05 -8.18
CA MET A 195 2.09 -15.27 -8.85
C MET A 195 2.13 -14.77 -10.29
N ASP A 196 1.61 -15.57 -11.21
CA ASP A 196 1.30 -15.16 -12.58
C ASP A 196 -0.02 -14.36 -12.59
N LEU A 197 0.01 -13.16 -13.14
CA LEU A 197 -1.13 -12.24 -13.14
C LEU A 197 -2.27 -12.67 -14.08
N GLU A 198 -2.02 -13.51 -15.08
CA GLU A 198 -3.06 -13.96 -16.02
C GLU A 198 -3.81 -15.17 -15.46
N THR A 199 -3.06 -16.13 -14.90
CA THR A 199 -3.61 -17.39 -14.38
C THR A 199 -4.06 -17.30 -12.92
N LEU A 200 -3.58 -16.30 -12.17
CA LEU A 200 -3.77 -16.11 -10.73
C LEU A 200 -3.31 -17.32 -9.91
N ARG A 201 -2.23 -17.96 -10.35
CA ARG A 201 -1.60 -19.11 -9.71
C ARG A 201 -0.13 -18.83 -9.46
N TRP A 202 0.47 -19.59 -8.56
CA TRP A 202 1.92 -19.58 -8.39
C TRP A 202 2.61 -20.04 -9.68
N ASP A 203 3.59 -19.27 -10.15
CA ASP A 203 4.31 -19.54 -11.39
C ASP A 203 5.48 -20.51 -11.14
N PRO A 204 5.47 -21.73 -11.72
CA PRO A 204 6.51 -22.72 -11.47
C PRO A 204 7.90 -22.28 -11.94
N ALA A 205 8.01 -21.45 -12.97
CA ALA A 205 9.29 -21.00 -13.50
C ALA A 205 9.93 -19.97 -12.57
N VAL A 206 9.15 -19.04 -12.02
CA VAL A 206 9.64 -18.07 -11.02
C VAL A 206 10.00 -18.77 -9.71
N LEU A 207 9.17 -19.72 -9.25
CA LEU A 207 9.47 -20.54 -8.07
C LEU A 207 10.77 -21.32 -8.24
N ALA A 208 10.98 -21.96 -9.40
CA ALA A 208 12.21 -22.67 -9.71
C ALA A 208 13.42 -21.73 -9.73
N ALA A 209 13.29 -20.53 -10.33
CA ALA A 209 14.37 -19.55 -10.39
C ALA A 209 14.79 -19.03 -9.00
N MET A 210 13.85 -18.90 -8.05
CA MET A 210 14.12 -18.50 -6.67
C MET A 210 14.34 -19.69 -5.72
N ASN A 211 14.33 -20.92 -6.24
CA ASN A 211 14.43 -22.16 -5.47
C ASN A 211 13.43 -22.22 -4.30
N ILE A 212 12.16 -21.88 -4.54
CA ILE A 212 11.10 -21.90 -3.51
C ILE A 212 10.22 -23.14 -3.73
N PRO A 213 10.13 -24.06 -2.74
CA PRO A 213 9.23 -25.21 -2.82
C PRO A 213 7.77 -24.75 -2.80
N GLU A 214 6.97 -25.17 -3.78
CA GLU A 214 5.54 -24.81 -3.85
C GLU A 214 4.76 -25.21 -2.57
N ALA A 215 5.17 -26.30 -1.90
CA ALA A 215 4.56 -26.79 -0.67
C ALA A 215 4.58 -25.81 0.51
N VAL A 216 5.44 -24.77 0.48
CA VAL A 216 5.41 -23.74 1.52
C VAL A 216 4.33 -22.69 1.28
N LEU A 217 3.80 -22.55 0.06
CA LEU A 217 2.95 -21.44 -0.33
C LEU A 217 1.49 -21.64 0.15
N PRO A 218 0.77 -20.55 0.49
CA PRO A 218 -0.66 -20.61 0.76
C PRO A 218 -1.44 -20.87 -0.53
N GLU A 219 -2.68 -21.34 -0.39
CA GLU A 219 -3.62 -21.33 -1.52
C GLU A 219 -4.07 -19.89 -1.81
N ILE A 220 -4.08 -19.50 -3.09
CA ILE A 220 -4.56 -18.18 -3.54
C ILE A 220 -6.08 -18.22 -3.65
N ARG A 221 -6.74 -17.28 -2.98
CA ARG A 221 -8.20 -17.10 -2.93
C ARG A 221 -8.61 -15.72 -3.42
N SER A 222 -9.90 -15.53 -3.68
CA SER A 222 -10.45 -14.20 -3.95
C SER A 222 -10.34 -13.30 -2.71
N SER A 223 -10.44 -11.99 -2.93
CA SER A 223 -10.34 -10.98 -1.87
C SER A 223 -11.62 -10.86 -1.02
N SER A 224 -12.73 -11.47 -1.45
CA SER A 224 -14.03 -11.42 -0.80
C SER A 224 -14.72 -12.78 -0.93
N GLU A 225 -14.43 -13.66 0.03
CA GLU A 225 -15.08 -14.97 0.24
C GLU A 225 -14.82 -15.43 1.69
N VAL A 226 -15.62 -16.34 2.22
CA VAL A 226 -15.40 -16.90 3.57
C VAL A 226 -14.26 -17.92 3.54
N TYR A 227 -13.10 -17.55 4.08
CA TYR A 227 -11.93 -18.42 4.18
C TYR A 227 -12.04 -19.44 5.33
N GLY A 228 -12.69 -19.03 6.42
CA GLY A 228 -12.79 -19.83 7.64
C GLY A 228 -13.57 -19.11 8.73
N THR A 229 -13.69 -19.76 9.88
CA THR A 229 -14.36 -19.20 11.06
C THR A 229 -13.32 -18.86 12.11
N ALA A 230 -13.38 -17.64 12.64
CA ALA A 230 -12.44 -17.18 13.65
C ALA A 230 -12.65 -17.91 15.00
N VAL A 231 -11.57 -18.02 15.76
CA VAL A 231 -11.54 -18.56 17.13
C VAL A 231 -11.20 -17.48 18.16
N GLY A 232 -11.16 -17.84 19.45
CA GLY A 232 -10.76 -16.92 20.53
C GLY A 232 -11.78 -15.81 20.77
N ALA A 233 -11.31 -14.55 20.84
CA ALA A 233 -12.18 -13.39 21.09
C ALA A 233 -13.23 -13.15 19.98
N LEU A 234 -13.01 -13.72 18.79
CA LEU A 234 -13.90 -13.64 17.63
C LEU A 234 -14.56 -15.00 17.30
N ALA A 235 -14.68 -15.90 18.28
CA ALA A 235 -15.25 -17.23 18.08
C ALA A 235 -16.59 -17.19 17.31
N GLY A 236 -16.64 -17.85 16.16
CA GLY A 236 -17.83 -17.93 15.31
C GLY A 236 -17.95 -16.86 14.23
N VAL A 237 -17.10 -15.83 14.23
CA VAL A 237 -17.13 -14.76 13.23
C VAL A 237 -16.47 -15.25 11.93
N PRO A 238 -17.12 -15.12 10.75
CA PRO A 238 -16.51 -15.46 9.47
C PRO A 238 -15.31 -14.56 9.15
N VAL A 239 -14.15 -15.15 8.84
CA VAL A 239 -13.02 -14.44 8.23
C VAL A 239 -13.28 -14.43 6.72
N ALA A 240 -13.67 -13.27 6.20
CA ALA A 240 -14.40 -13.20 4.93
C ALA A 240 -13.79 -12.24 3.88
N SER A 241 -12.67 -11.60 4.20
CA SER A 241 -11.88 -10.85 3.21
C SER A 241 -10.44 -10.71 3.63
N ALA A 242 -9.58 -10.58 2.62
CA ALA A 242 -8.19 -10.17 2.74
C ALA A 242 -7.86 -9.30 1.53
N LEU A 243 -7.23 -8.15 1.77
CA LEU A 243 -6.79 -7.20 0.76
C LEU A 243 -5.49 -6.55 1.21
N GLY A 244 -4.49 -6.47 0.35
CA GLY A 244 -3.31 -5.63 0.60
C GLY A 244 -3.72 -4.18 0.88
N ASP A 245 -3.06 -3.51 1.81
CA ASP A 245 -3.47 -2.19 2.34
C ASP A 245 -3.86 -1.13 1.28
N GLN A 246 -3.06 -1.00 0.23
CA GLN A 246 -3.32 -0.03 -0.84
C GLN A 246 -4.51 -0.45 -1.71
N GLN A 247 -4.69 -1.75 -1.96
CA GLN A 247 -5.84 -2.32 -2.65
C GLN A 247 -7.12 -2.23 -1.80
N ALA A 248 -7.02 -2.43 -0.49
CA ALA A 248 -8.11 -2.18 0.43
C ALA A 248 -8.51 -0.70 0.41
N ALA A 249 -7.57 0.23 0.34
CA ALA A 249 -7.88 1.65 0.15
C ALA A 249 -8.55 1.94 -1.20
N VAL A 250 -8.17 1.28 -2.31
CA VAL A 250 -8.90 1.35 -3.60
C VAL A 250 -10.35 0.90 -3.40
N PHE A 251 -10.56 -0.21 -2.69
CA PHE A 251 -11.88 -0.75 -2.42
C PHE A 251 -12.73 0.14 -1.52
N GLY A 252 -12.16 0.66 -0.42
CA GLY A 252 -12.83 1.55 0.53
C GLY A 252 -13.09 2.94 -0.01
N GLN A 253 -12.29 3.41 -0.98
CA GLN A 253 -12.55 4.62 -1.74
C GLN A 253 -13.66 4.43 -2.79
N ALA A 254 -14.24 3.24 -2.94
CA ALA A 254 -15.19 2.92 -3.99
C ALA A 254 -14.66 3.22 -5.41
N CYS A 255 -13.41 2.85 -5.67
CA CYS A 255 -12.78 2.92 -6.99
C CYS A 255 -13.09 1.66 -7.82
N TYR A 256 -14.38 1.42 -8.09
CA TYR A 256 -14.85 0.18 -8.72
C TYR A 256 -14.86 0.23 -10.25
N ASP A 257 -14.84 1.42 -10.83
CA ASP A 257 -14.94 1.63 -12.28
C ASP A 257 -13.57 1.96 -12.89
N PRO A 258 -13.26 1.51 -14.12
CA PRO A 258 -12.03 1.90 -14.81
C PRO A 258 -11.88 3.44 -14.89
N GLY A 259 -10.68 3.95 -14.65
CA GLY A 259 -10.43 5.40 -14.62
C GLY A 259 -10.65 6.06 -13.26
N THR A 260 -11.20 5.33 -12.29
CA THR A 260 -11.18 5.76 -10.90
C THR A 260 -9.81 5.44 -10.28
N ALA A 261 -9.24 6.43 -9.60
CA ALA A 261 -7.94 6.32 -8.97
C ALA A 261 -7.99 6.84 -7.54
N LYS A 262 -7.08 6.33 -6.71
CA LYS A 262 -6.84 6.86 -5.38
C LYS A 262 -5.36 7.10 -5.16
N ASN A 263 -5.03 8.16 -4.41
CA ASN A 263 -3.67 8.42 -3.93
C ASN A 263 -3.64 8.54 -2.41
N THR A 264 -2.81 7.72 -1.77
CA THR A 264 -2.56 7.80 -0.32
C THR A 264 -1.34 8.68 -0.08
N TYR A 265 -1.47 9.75 0.70
CA TYR A 265 -0.37 10.66 1.05
C TYR A 265 0.14 10.44 2.48
N GLY A 266 1.25 9.70 2.59
CA GLY A 266 1.98 9.47 3.84
C GLY A 266 3.44 9.94 3.73
N THR A 267 4.37 9.19 4.33
CA THR A 267 5.82 9.41 4.19
C THR A 267 6.25 9.43 2.71
N GLY A 268 5.74 8.45 1.95
CA GLY A 268 5.67 8.47 0.49
C GLY A 268 4.21 8.45 0.05
N SER A 269 3.99 8.38 -1.27
CA SER A 269 2.64 8.31 -1.84
C SER A 269 2.45 7.10 -2.74
N PHE A 270 1.25 6.52 -2.70
CA PHE A 270 0.87 5.35 -3.48
C PHE A 270 -0.40 5.64 -4.26
N LEU A 271 -0.22 5.82 -5.57
CA LEU A 271 -1.29 6.05 -6.52
C LEU A 271 -1.69 4.73 -7.16
N LEU A 272 -2.97 4.39 -7.12
CA LEU A 272 -3.52 3.20 -7.79
C LEU A 272 -4.66 3.62 -8.71
N LEU A 273 -4.60 3.18 -9.96
CA LEU A 273 -5.61 3.38 -10.99
C LEU A 273 -6.26 2.05 -11.34
N ASN A 274 -7.58 1.96 -11.21
CA ASN A 274 -8.35 0.80 -11.68
C ASN A 274 -8.31 0.74 -13.21
N THR A 275 -7.82 -0.37 -13.76
CA THR A 275 -7.71 -0.62 -15.21
C THR A 275 -8.70 -1.68 -15.73
N GLY A 276 -9.68 -2.07 -14.91
CA GLY A 276 -10.67 -3.08 -15.26
C GLY A 276 -10.12 -4.51 -15.22
N ASN A 277 -10.67 -5.39 -16.06
CA ASN A 277 -10.49 -6.85 -15.92
C ASN A 277 -9.32 -7.44 -16.72
N ARG A 278 -8.38 -6.60 -17.16
CA ARG A 278 -7.17 -7.05 -17.85
C ARG A 278 -5.93 -6.40 -17.26
N PRO A 279 -4.82 -7.13 -17.09
CA PRO A 279 -3.56 -6.53 -16.68
C PRO A 279 -3.07 -5.59 -17.78
N VAL A 280 -2.64 -4.39 -17.39
CA VAL A 280 -2.02 -3.40 -18.28
C VAL A 280 -0.52 -3.38 -17.99
N PRO A 281 0.33 -3.95 -18.87
CA PRO A 281 1.78 -3.94 -18.66
C PRO A 281 2.33 -2.53 -18.70
N SER A 282 3.10 -2.14 -17.69
CA SER A 282 3.74 -0.83 -17.69
C SER A 282 4.98 -0.78 -18.59
N LYS A 283 5.11 0.30 -19.37
CA LYS A 283 6.31 0.68 -20.12
C LYS A 283 6.96 1.95 -19.54
N ASN A 284 6.33 2.58 -18.56
CA ASN A 284 6.76 3.83 -17.94
C ASN A 284 7.17 3.66 -16.46
N GLY A 285 7.61 2.46 -16.09
CA GLY A 285 8.14 2.19 -14.74
C GLY A 285 7.08 2.05 -13.65
N LEU A 286 5.81 1.87 -13.97
CA LEU A 286 4.77 1.54 -13.00
C LEU A 286 4.77 0.05 -12.68
N ILE A 287 3.95 -0.33 -11.71
CA ILE A 287 3.68 -1.72 -11.35
C ILE A 287 2.30 -2.09 -11.90
N THR A 288 2.22 -3.24 -12.59
CA THR A 288 0.94 -3.88 -12.92
C THR A 288 0.59 -4.82 -11.79
N THR A 289 -0.62 -4.72 -11.21
CA THR A 289 -0.98 -5.51 -10.02
C THR A 289 -2.47 -5.84 -10.00
N LEU A 290 -2.89 -6.71 -9.09
CA LEU A 290 -4.30 -6.93 -8.80
C LEU A 290 -4.85 -5.76 -7.98
N GLY A 291 -6.05 -5.33 -8.33
CA GLY A 291 -6.89 -4.44 -7.53
C GLY A 291 -7.69 -5.22 -6.50
N TYR A 292 -8.46 -6.22 -6.93
CA TYR A 292 -9.22 -7.15 -6.08
C TYR A 292 -9.89 -8.25 -6.93
N ARG A 293 -10.41 -9.29 -6.28
CA ARG A 293 -11.34 -10.26 -6.90
C ARG A 293 -12.45 -10.60 -5.91
N ILE A 294 -13.71 -10.60 -6.36
CA ILE A 294 -14.87 -10.87 -5.51
C ILE A 294 -15.43 -12.25 -5.86
N GLY A 295 -15.26 -13.23 -4.98
CA GLY A 295 -15.63 -14.62 -5.24
C GLY A 295 -15.16 -15.11 -6.61
N ASP A 296 -16.13 -15.56 -7.43
CA ASP A 296 -15.90 -16.07 -8.78
C ASP A 296 -15.94 -15.00 -9.88
N GLU A 297 -16.16 -13.73 -9.53
CA GLU A 297 -16.16 -12.64 -10.52
C GLU A 297 -14.78 -12.48 -11.17
N PRO A 298 -14.71 -11.94 -12.41
CA PRO A 298 -13.45 -11.63 -13.05
C PRO A 298 -12.59 -10.70 -12.17
N PRO A 299 -11.27 -10.93 -12.08
CA PRO A 299 -10.39 -10.06 -11.31
C PRO A 299 -10.41 -8.63 -11.86
N VAL A 300 -10.16 -7.66 -10.98
CA VAL A 300 -9.90 -6.27 -11.33
C VAL A 300 -8.41 -6.01 -11.12
N TYR A 301 -7.78 -5.33 -12.08
CA TYR A 301 -6.37 -4.96 -12.05
C TYR A 301 -6.20 -3.47 -11.81
N CYS A 302 -5.01 -3.12 -11.33
CA CYS A 302 -4.58 -1.74 -11.19
C CYS A 302 -3.20 -1.53 -11.82
N LEU A 303 -2.96 -0.29 -12.24
CA LEU A 303 -1.61 0.27 -12.29
C LEU A 303 -1.32 0.93 -10.94
N GLU A 304 -0.12 0.69 -10.42
CA GLU A 304 0.36 1.29 -9.18
C GLU A 304 1.64 2.10 -9.47
N GLY A 305 1.67 3.32 -8.96
CA GLY A 305 2.86 4.16 -8.93
C GLY A 305 3.22 4.53 -7.49
N SER A 306 4.50 4.39 -7.16
CA SER A 306 5.03 4.70 -5.83
C SER A 306 5.94 5.92 -5.91
N ILE A 307 5.69 6.90 -5.04
CA ILE A 307 6.48 8.11 -4.88
C ILE A 307 7.20 8.01 -3.54
N ALA A 308 8.53 7.96 -3.57
CA ALA A 308 9.36 7.70 -2.39
C ALA A 308 9.14 8.73 -1.28
N ILE A 309 9.18 10.01 -1.64
CA ILE A 309 9.32 11.13 -0.72
C ILE A 309 8.24 12.16 -1.00
N THR A 310 7.22 12.19 -0.13
CA THR A 310 6.17 13.21 -0.12
C THR A 310 6.08 13.84 1.27
N GLY A 311 5.42 13.17 2.23
CA GLY A 311 5.37 13.63 3.62
C GLY A 311 6.74 13.64 4.29
N ALA A 312 7.65 12.75 3.88
CA ALA A 312 9.04 12.78 4.29
C ALA A 312 9.77 14.08 3.92
N LEU A 313 9.37 14.77 2.84
CA LEU A 313 9.95 16.06 2.49
C LEU A 313 9.56 17.14 3.51
N VAL A 314 8.30 17.14 3.94
CA VAL A 314 7.81 18.03 5.00
C VAL A 314 8.54 17.75 6.32
N GLN A 315 8.70 16.48 6.68
CA GLN A 315 9.44 16.08 7.88
C GLN A 315 10.90 16.48 7.80
N TRP A 316 11.56 16.28 6.66
CA TRP A 316 12.95 16.71 6.45
C TRP A 316 13.09 18.24 6.59
N PHE A 317 12.16 19.00 6.03
CA PHE A 317 12.14 20.47 6.13
C PHE A 317 11.97 20.97 7.58
N ARG A 318 11.25 20.21 8.41
CA ARG A 318 11.12 20.43 9.86
C ARG A 318 12.38 20.02 10.61
N ASP A 319 12.76 18.74 10.52
CA ASP A 319 13.74 18.13 11.42
C ASP A 319 15.18 18.46 11.05
N GLN A 320 15.48 18.58 9.75
CA GLN A 320 16.85 18.79 9.26
C GLN A 320 17.17 20.26 9.00
N LEU A 321 16.19 21.04 8.52
CA LEU A 321 16.38 22.48 8.26
C LEU A 321 15.89 23.38 9.40
N GLY A 322 15.02 22.88 10.30
CA GLY A 322 14.50 23.68 11.41
C GLY A 322 13.64 24.87 10.98
N ILE A 323 13.10 24.87 9.76
CA ILE A 323 12.38 26.02 9.20
C ILE A 323 10.96 26.15 9.77
N ILE A 324 10.36 25.01 10.11
CA ILE A 324 9.05 24.88 10.75
C ILE A 324 9.20 24.06 12.04
N GLY A 325 8.37 24.33 13.05
CA GLY A 325 8.37 23.61 14.33
C GLY A 325 7.49 22.35 14.33
N SER A 326 6.51 22.28 13.43
CA SER A 326 5.60 21.14 13.28
C SER A 326 5.26 20.94 11.80
N ALA A 327 4.77 19.75 11.44
CA ALA A 327 4.39 19.47 10.05
C ALA A 327 3.22 20.34 9.57
N ALA A 328 2.28 20.70 10.47
CA ALA A 328 1.14 21.54 10.14
C ALA A 328 1.51 22.99 9.80
N GLU A 329 2.59 23.52 10.41
CA GLU A 329 3.06 24.88 10.15
C GLU A 329 3.50 25.13 8.71
N ILE A 330 3.82 24.07 7.95
CA ILE A 330 4.23 24.23 6.56
C ILE A 330 3.14 24.89 5.71
N GLU A 331 1.86 24.59 5.98
CA GLU A 331 0.75 25.18 5.24
C GLU A 331 0.64 26.68 5.53
N THR A 332 0.71 27.06 6.80
CA THR A 332 0.66 28.47 7.21
C THR A 332 1.82 29.26 6.61
N LEU A 333 3.03 28.70 6.60
CA LEU A 333 4.20 29.34 6.02
C LEU A 333 4.12 29.42 4.50
N ALA A 334 3.70 28.35 3.82
CA ALA A 334 3.54 28.34 2.37
C ALA A 334 2.42 29.29 1.90
N ALA A 335 1.35 29.42 2.67
CA ALA A 335 0.22 30.30 2.37
C ALA A 335 0.55 31.80 2.51
N SER A 336 1.69 32.17 3.12
CA SER A 336 2.10 33.58 3.23
C SER A 336 2.70 34.16 1.94
N VAL A 337 2.82 33.34 0.90
CA VAL A 337 3.27 33.73 -0.45
C VAL A 337 2.29 33.18 -1.50
N GLU A 338 2.18 33.89 -2.62
CA GLU A 338 1.25 33.55 -3.71
C GLU A 338 1.72 32.33 -4.52
N ASP A 339 3.03 32.14 -4.68
CA ASP A 339 3.65 31.12 -5.52
C ASP A 339 4.94 30.55 -4.91
N ASN A 340 5.66 29.71 -5.67
CA ASN A 340 6.94 29.11 -5.27
C ASN A 340 8.15 30.05 -5.49
N GLY A 341 7.95 31.28 -5.95
CA GLY A 341 9.01 32.25 -6.23
C GLY A 341 10.00 31.83 -7.33
N GLY A 342 9.62 30.87 -8.18
CA GLY A 342 10.47 30.21 -9.18
C GLY A 342 11.34 29.08 -8.62
N ALA A 343 11.19 28.73 -7.34
CA ALA A 343 11.98 27.68 -6.70
C ALA A 343 11.31 26.30 -6.85
N TYR A 344 12.11 25.28 -7.18
CA TYR A 344 11.65 23.89 -7.24
C TYR A 344 12.53 23.00 -6.37
N ILE A 345 11.92 22.07 -5.66
CA ILE A 345 12.61 21.10 -4.79
C ILE A 345 12.36 19.70 -5.32
N VAL A 346 13.38 19.04 -5.84
CA VAL A 346 13.32 17.63 -6.27
C VAL A 346 13.74 16.76 -5.10
N PRO A 347 12.85 15.95 -4.50
CA PRO A 347 13.15 15.25 -3.25
C PRO A 347 13.73 13.85 -3.45
N ALA A 348 14.76 13.73 -4.29
CA ALA A 348 15.42 12.46 -4.62
C ALA A 348 16.40 11.99 -3.52
N PHE A 349 15.98 11.94 -2.26
CA PHE A 349 16.86 11.61 -1.11
C PHE A 349 17.38 10.17 -1.14
N SER A 350 16.61 9.26 -1.72
CA SER A 350 16.96 7.85 -1.92
C SER A 350 17.01 7.47 -3.41
N GLY A 351 17.23 8.46 -4.29
CA GLY A 351 16.95 8.34 -5.72
C GLY A 351 15.49 8.64 -6.06
N LEU A 352 15.13 8.48 -7.33
CA LEU A 352 13.76 8.63 -7.84
C LEU A 352 13.19 7.25 -8.21
N PHE A 353 11.94 6.98 -7.81
CA PHE A 353 11.17 5.81 -8.24
C PHE A 353 10.42 6.10 -9.55
N ALA A 354 9.21 5.57 -9.70
CA ALA A 354 8.40 5.76 -10.89
C ALA A 354 8.15 7.26 -11.17
N PRO A 355 8.22 7.70 -12.45
CA PRO A 355 8.53 6.91 -13.64
C PRO A 355 10.04 6.75 -13.95
N TYR A 356 10.93 7.39 -13.18
CA TYR A 356 12.35 7.55 -13.54
C TYR A 356 13.25 6.37 -13.20
N TRP A 357 13.04 5.72 -12.04
CA TRP A 357 13.90 4.65 -11.50
C TRP A 357 15.40 4.96 -11.54
N ARG A 358 15.77 6.16 -11.08
CA ARG A 358 17.14 6.68 -11.07
C ARG A 358 17.71 6.63 -9.65
N SER A 359 18.46 5.57 -9.34
CA SER A 359 19.15 5.42 -8.04
C SER A 359 20.27 6.44 -7.83
N ASP A 360 20.82 6.98 -8.91
CA ASP A 360 21.89 7.99 -8.95
C ASP A 360 21.38 9.43 -8.70
N ALA A 361 20.07 9.67 -8.81
CA ALA A 361 19.50 11.00 -8.61
C ALA A 361 19.62 11.47 -7.15
N ARG A 362 19.90 12.74 -6.91
CA ARG A 362 19.94 13.31 -5.54
C ARG A 362 19.07 14.54 -5.36
N GLY A 363 18.69 14.82 -4.12
CA GLY A 363 17.82 15.96 -3.82
C GLY A 363 18.46 17.28 -4.25
N VAL A 364 17.70 18.12 -4.98
CA VAL A 364 18.18 19.41 -5.50
C VAL A 364 17.13 20.49 -5.27
N ILE A 365 17.58 21.68 -4.88
CA ILE A 365 16.78 22.92 -4.88
C ILE A 365 17.28 23.79 -6.04
N THR A 366 16.40 24.14 -6.96
CA THR A 366 16.72 25.00 -8.12
C THR A 366 15.92 26.30 -8.08
N GLY A 367 16.30 27.27 -8.92
CA GLY A 367 15.53 28.51 -9.10
C GLY A 367 15.70 29.58 -8.01
N LEU A 368 16.73 29.47 -7.17
CA LEU A 368 16.98 30.44 -6.11
C LEU A 368 17.40 31.81 -6.67
N THR A 369 16.74 32.87 -6.21
CA THR A 369 17.07 34.27 -6.47
C THR A 369 17.09 35.05 -5.15
N GLY A 370 17.54 36.31 -5.17
CA GLY A 370 17.48 37.19 -3.98
C GLY A 370 16.06 37.51 -3.48
N TYR A 371 15.03 37.13 -4.24
CA TYR A 371 13.61 37.25 -3.87
C TYR A 371 13.10 36.06 -3.05
N VAL A 372 13.73 34.88 -3.19
CA VAL A 372 13.25 33.64 -2.57
C VAL A 372 13.38 33.71 -1.05
N THR A 373 12.36 33.24 -0.34
CA THR A 373 12.29 33.24 1.12
C THR A 373 11.99 31.83 1.61
N LYS A 374 12.06 31.59 2.92
CA LYS A 374 11.64 30.32 3.51
C LYS A 374 10.18 29.95 3.21
N ALA A 375 9.31 30.94 2.95
CA ALA A 375 7.92 30.71 2.58
C ALA A 375 7.79 30.15 1.16
N HIS A 376 8.54 30.70 0.20
CA HIS A 376 8.65 30.16 -1.16
C HIS A 376 9.19 28.72 -1.17
N LEU A 377 10.15 28.39 -0.29
CA LEU A 377 10.63 27.01 -0.14
C LEU A 377 9.57 26.09 0.48
N ALA A 378 8.84 26.53 1.51
CA ALA A 378 7.74 25.77 2.09
C ALA A 378 6.64 25.48 1.04
N ARG A 379 6.36 26.46 0.17
CA ARG A 379 5.50 26.29 -1.00
C ARG A 379 6.04 25.21 -1.94
N ALA A 380 7.29 25.33 -2.36
CA ALA A 380 7.93 24.37 -3.27
C ALA A 380 7.97 22.93 -2.71
N VAL A 381 8.07 22.76 -1.37
CA VAL A 381 7.95 21.45 -0.71
C VAL A 381 6.58 20.81 -0.95
N LEU A 382 5.49 21.58 -0.81
CA LEU A 382 4.14 21.07 -1.07
C LEU A 382 3.94 20.80 -2.55
N GLU A 383 4.33 21.73 -3.41
CA GLU A 383 4.16 21.60 -4.86
C GLU A 383 4.91 20.39 -5.44
N ALA A 384 6.11 20.08 -4.94
CA ALA A 384 6.87 18.90 -5.34
C ALA A 384 6.08 17.59 -5.16
N THR A 385 5.21 17.50 -4.15
CA THR A 385 4.33 16.34 -3.97
C THR A 385 3.29 16.24 -5.08
N SER A 386 2.70 17.39 -5.47
CA SER A 386 1.72 17.42 -6.56
C SER A 386 2.34 17.14 -7.92
N TRP A 387 3.54 17.65 -8.18
CA TRP A 387 4.27 17.43 -9.43
C TRP A 387 4.70 15.97 -9.60
N GLN A 388 5.26 15.34 -8.56
CA GLN A 388 5.53 13.91 -8.58
C GLN A 388 4.26 13.08 -8.81
N THR A 389 3.14 13.47 -8.19
CA THR A 389 1.84 12.80 -8.42
C THR A 389 1.40 12.93 -9.88
N ARG A 390 1.57 14.10 -10.49
CA ARG A 390 1.27 14.32 -11.90
C ARG A 390 2.12 13.44 -12.82
N GLU A 391 3.43 13.32 -12.57
CA GLU A 391 4.31 12.46 -13.38
C GLU A 391 3.84 11.01 -13.39
N VAL A 392 3.39 10.50 -12.24
CA VAL A 392 2.85 9.16 -12.12
C VAL A 392 1.49 9.03 -12.84
N VAL A 393 0.61 10.02 -12.73
CA VAL A 393 -0.67 10.06 -13.48
C VAL A 393 -0.42 10.04 -14.99
N ASP A 394 0.51 10.86 -15.47
CA ASP A 394 0.87 10.92 -16.89
C ASP A 394 1.41 9.56 -17.37
N ALA A 395 2.28 8.92 -16.58
CA ALA A 395 2.77 7.57 -16.86
C ALA A 395 1.64 6.53 -16.90
N MET A 396 0.67 6.62 -15.98
CA MET A 396 -0.50 5.72 -15.95
C MET A 396 -1.34 5.86 -17.20
N TYR A 397 -1.57 7.10 -17.66
CA TYR A 397 -2.29 7.38 -18.89
C TYR A 397 -1.53 6.86 -20.12
N GLN A 398 -0.21 7.06 -20.17
CA GLN A 398 0.63 6.56 -21.28
C GLN A 398 0.63 5.03 -21.38
N ASP A 399 0.56 4.32 -20.25
CA ASP A 399 0.52 2.85 -20.23
C ASP A 399 -0.88 2.28 -20.52
N SER A 400 -1.93 2.89 -19.98
CA SER A 400 -3.29 2.32 -20.01
C SER A 400 -4.20 2.92 -21.09
N GLY A 401 -3.94 4.15 -21.54
CA GLY A 401 -4.89 4.94 -22.32
C GLY A 401 -6.16 5.35 -21.54
N VAL A 402 -6.22 5.08 -20.24
CA VAL A 402 -7.36 5.39 -19.38
C VAL A 402 -7.08 6.70 -18.64
N PRO A 403 -7.80 7.80 -18.96
CA PRO A 403 -7.61 9.05 -18.24
C PRO A 403 -8.20 8.95 -16.83
N ILE A 404 -7.53 9.57 -15.86
CA ILE A 404 -8.15 9.81 -14.56
C ILE A 404 -9.24 10.86 -14.74
N THR A 405 -10.40 10.64 -14.12
CA THR A 405 -11.54 11.58 -14.17
C THR A 405 -11.70 12.35 -12.87
N THR A 406 -11.27 11.74 -11.77
CA THR A 406 -11.21 12.30 -10.42
C THR A 406 -10.08 11.61 -9.67
N LEU A 407 -9.49 12.28 -8.68
CA LEU A 407 -8.53 11.68 -7.78
C LEU A 407 -9.10 11.65 -6.36
N LYS A 408 -9.37 10.44 -5.86
CA LYS A 408 -9.73 10.25 -4.45
C LYS A 408 -8.46 10.21 -3.60
N VAL A 409 -8.46 10.87 -2.45
CA VAL A 409 -7.24 11.03 -1.66
C VAL A 409 -7.48 10.64 -0.21
N ASP A 410 -6.47 10.05 0.41
CA ASP A 410 -6.43 9.73 1.84
C ASP A 410 -5.01 9.87 2.38
N GLY A 411 -4.83 9.70 3.69
CA GLY A 411 -3.55 9.89 4.38
C GLY A 411 -3.37 11.29 4.98
N GLY A 412 -2.37 11.42 5.86
CA GLY A 412 -2.22 12.58 6.76
C GLY A 412 -2.01 13.92 6.05
N MET A 413 -1.38 13.93 4.87
CA MET A 413 -1.16 15.19 4.14
C MET A 413 -2.44 15.76 3.53
N THR A 414 -3.53 14.98 3.43
CA THR A 414 -4.81 15.46 2.88
C THR A 414 -5.51 16.48 3.78
N ALA A 415 -5.01 16.68 5.02
CA ALA A 415 -5.42 17.79 5.88
C ALA A 415 -4.91 19.15 5.38
N ASN A 416 -3.86 19.18 4.53
CA ASN A 416 -3.29 20.39 3.98
C ASN A 416 -4.12 20.85 2.76
N HIS A 417 -4.97 21.85 2.93
CA HIS A 417 -5.88 22.33 1.90
C HIS A 417 -5.15 22.98 0.73
N LEU A 418 -4.01 23.61 1.00
CA LEU A 418 -3.16 24.24 0.01
C LEU A 418 -2.54 23.22 -0.96
N LEU A 419 -2.04 22.11 -0.42
CA LEU A 419 -1.55 20.98 -1.19
C LEU A 419 -2.66 20.33 -2.01
N MET A 420 -3.84 20.10 -1.41
CA MET A 420 -4.96 19.46 -2.10
C MET A 420 -5.52 20.33 -3.23
N GLN A 421 -5.58 21.65 -3.04
CA GLN A 421 -5.94 22.58 -4.11
C GLN A 421 -4.91 22.53 -5.24
N HIS A 422 -3.61 22.66 -4.93
CA HIS A 422 -2.56 22.58 -5.94
C HIS A 422 -2.56 21.21 -6.65
N GLN A 423 -2.88 20.12 -5.95
CA GLN A 423 -3.03 18.81 -6.57
C GLN A 423 -4.15 18.77 -7.62
N ALA A 424 -5.32 19.37 -7.33
CA ALA A 424 -6.41 19.46 -8.29
C ALA A 424 -6.02 20.35 -9.48
N ASP A 425 -5.32 21.45 -9.22
CA ASP A 425 -4.82 22.37 -10.21
C ASP A 425 -3.87 21.68 -11.21
N VAL A 426 -2.84 20.97 -10.72
CA VAL A 426 -1.83 20.35 -11.59
C VAL A 426 -2.35 19.13 -12.36
N LEU A 427 -3.36 18.43 -11.85
CA LEU A 427 -3.96 17.31 -12.58
C LEU A 427 -5.08 17.75 -13.52
N GLY A 428 -5.70 18.90 -13.27
CA GLY A 428 -6.85 19.36 -14.04
C GLY A 428 -8.12 18.54 -13.83
N VAL A 429 -8.22 17.80 -12.72
CA VAL A 429 -9.40 17.01 -12.35
C VAL A 429 -9.76 17.25 -10.88
N PRO A 430 -11.02 16.98 -10.46
CA PRO A 430 -11.41 17.12 -9.07
C PRO A 430 -10.60 16.19 -8.16
N VAL A 431 -10.13 16.73 -7.03
CA VAL A 431 -9.53 15.98 -5.93
C VAL A 431 -10.55 15.87 -4.81
N ILE A 432 -10.77 14.67 -4.27
CA ILE A 432 -11.84 14.44 -3.30
C ILE A 432 -11.31 13.69 -2.08
N ARG A 433 -11.48 14.29 -0.90
CA ARG A 433 -11.21 13.65 0.39
C ARG A 433 -12.51 13.05 0.94
N PRO A 434 -12.53 11.76 1.32
CA PRO A 434 -13.69 11.13 1.92
C PRO A 434 -13.87 11.57 3.39
N LYS A 435 -15.08 11.40 3.91
CA LYS A 435 -15.41 11.65 5.31
C LYS A 435 -14.79 10.65 6.28
N ILE A 436 -14.64 9.39 5.84
CA ILE A 436 -13.94 8.36 6.59
C ILE A 436 -12.51 8.31 6.07
N ALA A 437 -11.54 8.66 6.92
CA ALA A 437 -10.13 8.72 6.54
C ALA A 437 -9.49 7.32 6.47
N GLU A 438 -10.00 6.36 7.25
CA GLU A 438 -9.51 4.99 7.38
C GLU A 438 -9.99 4.09 6.22
N THR A 439 -9.80 4.54 4.98
CA THR A 439 -10.29 3.86 3.77
C THR A 439 -9.73 2.46 3.59
N THR A 440 -8.49 2.21 4.00
CA THR A 440 -7.86 0.88 4.04
C THR A 440 -8.70 -0.11 4.86
N CYS A 441 -9.00 0.24 6.12
CA CYS A 441 -9.76 -0.63 7.01
C CYS A 441 -11.23 -0.75 6.57
N LEU A 442 -11.81 0.36 6.06
CA LEU A 442 -13.16 0.37 5.48
C LEU A 442 -13.28 -0.57 4.27
N GLY A 443 -12.28 -0.60 3.39
CA GLY A 443 -12.29 -1.49 2.23
C GLY A 443 -12.26 -2.97 2.59
N ALA A 444 -11.47 -3.34 3.61
CA ALA A 444 -11.48 -4.70 4.16
C ALA A 444 -12.85 -5.06 4.76
N ALA A 445 -13.46 -4.14 5.52
CA ALA A 445 -14.79 -4.33 6.08
C ALA A 445 -15.82 -4.53 4.95
N TYR A 446 -15.86 -3.63 3.97
CA TYR A 446 -16.75 -3.74 2.81
C TYR A 446 -16.61 -5.08 2.08
N ALA A 447 -15.38 -5.51 1.78
CA ALA A 447 -15.15 -6.80 1.14
C ALA A 447 -15.66 -7.98 1.99
N ALA A 448 -15.48 -7.95 3.33
CA ALA A 448 -15.96 -9.01 4.21
C ALA A 448 -17.50 -9.01 4.33
N GLY A 449 -18.10 -7.82 4.38
CA GLY A 449 -19.55 -7.68 4.44
C GLY A 449 -20.24 -8.07 3.14
N LEU A 450 -19.62 -7.87 1.97
CA LEU A 450 -20.13 -8.41 0.70
C LEU A 450 -20.15 -9.94 0.73
N ALA A 451 -19.05 -10.58 1.15
CA ALA A 451 -18.94 -12.04 1.21
C ALA A 451 -19.95 -12.69 2.18
N THR A 452 -20.49 -11.94 3.13
CA THR A 452 -21.43 -12.41 4.16
C THR A 452 -22.85 -11.84 4.01
N GLY A 453 -23.10 -11.03 2.97
CA GLY A 453 -24.41 -10.45 2.69
C GLY A 453 -24.85 -9.37 3.68
N VAL A 454 -23.91 -8.64 4.29
CA VAL A 454 -24.19 -7.37 5.00
C VAL A 454 -24.57 -6.30 3.99
N TRP A 455 -23.81 -6.20 2.90
CA TRP A 455 -24.09 -5.36 1.75
C TRP A 455 -24.38 -6.23 0.52
N SER A 456 -25.24 -5.73 -0.36
CA SER A 456 -25.76 -6.45 -1.53
C SER A 456 -24.88 -6.37 -2.77
N GLY A 457 -23.98 -5.40 -2.85
CA GLY A 457 -23.09 -5.24 -3.99
C GLY A 457 -22.34 -3.90 -4.03
N LEU A 458 -21.52 -3.72 -5.06
CA LEU A 458 -20.68 -2.53 -5.25
C LEU A 458 -21.49 -1.24 -5.40
N ASP A 459 -22.67 -1.30 -6.01
CA ASP A 459 -23.54 -0.12 -6.17
C ASP A 459 -24.05 0.41 -4.82
N GLU A 460 -24.38 -0.46 -3.88
CA GLU A 460 -24.74 -0.06 -2.51
C GLU A 460 -23.56 0.61 -1.81
N LEU A 461 -22.36 0.01 -1.90
CA LEU A 461 -21.15 0.58 -1.29
C LEU A 461 -20.78 1.95 -1.85
N LYS A 462 -21.03 2.21 -3.15
CA LYS A 462 -20.86 3.54 -3.74
C LYS A 462 -21.74 4.59 -3.04
N THR A 463 -22.92 4.21 -2.53
CA THR A 463 -23.82 5.14 -1.81
C THR A 463 -23.38 5.44 -0.37
N HIS A 464 -22.64 4.52 0.26
CA HIS A 464 -22.06 4.75 1.60
C HIS A 464 -20.83 5.67 1.56
N TRP A 465 -20.15 5.75 0.42
CA TRP A 465 -19.01 6.65 0.26
C TRP A 465 -19.46 8.11 0.30
N GLN A 466 -19.06 8.83 1.36
CA GLN A 466 -19.40 10.23 1.58
C GLN A 466 -18.19 11.14 1.36
N ARG A 467 -18.41 12.19 0.57
CA ARG A 467 -17.44 13.27 0.37
C ARG A 467 -17.40 14.16 1.61
N ASP A 468 -16.20 14.52 2.03
CA ASP A 468 -15.98 15.58 3.04
C ASP A 468 -15.66 16.91 2.34
N VAL A 469 -14.57 16.92 1.56
CA VAL A 469 -14.10 18.10 0.83
C VAL A 469 -13.76 17.71 -0.61
N GLU A 470 -14.08 18.61 -1.53
CA GLU A 470 -13.77 18.51 -2.95
C GLU A 470 -13.07 19.78 -3.40
N TRP A 471 -11.91 19.63 -4.05
CA TRP A 471 -11.16 20.71 -4.66
C TRP A 471 -11.31 20.63 -6.17
N GLN A 472 -11.80 21.72 -6.75
CA GLN A 472 -11.94 21.90 -8.19
C GLN A 472 -10.69 22.60 -8.74
N PRO A 473 -10.21 22.24 -9.95
CA PRO A 473 -9.08 22.91 -10.58
C PRO A 473 -9.36 24.39 -10.82
N ARG A 474 -8.39 25.25 -10.54
CA ARG A 474 -8.45 26.71 -10.69
C ARG A 474 -7.28 27.29 -11.48
N MET A 475 -6.20 26.54 -11.65
CA MET A 475 -5.04 26.97 -12.43
C MET A 475 -5.32 26.89 -13.93
N GLU A 476 -4.98 27.96 -14.65
CA GLU A 476 -5.12 28.01 -16.10
C GLU A 476 -4.23 26.94 -16.78
N PRO A 477 -4.70 26.30 -17.87
CA PRO A 477 -3.95 25.24 -18.54
C PRO A 477 -2.53 25.67 -18.99
N GLU A 478 -2.38 26.91 -19.46
CA GLU A 478 -1.08 27.42 -19.94
C GLU A 478 -0.07 27.58 -18.80
N ASP A 479 -0.51 28.08 -17.64
CA ASP A 479 0.32 28.19 -16.44
C ASP A 479 0.74 26.80 -15.95
N ARG A 480 -0.22 25.88 -15.90
CA ARG A 480 -0.01 24.49 -15.49
C ARG A 480 1.04 23.78 -16.34
N GLU A 481 1.02 23.94 -17.66
CA GLU A 481 2.04 23.33 -18.54
C GLU A 481 3.40 24.01 -18.42
N ARG A 482 3.44 25.34 -18.23
CA ARG A 482 4.68 26.07 -18.00
C ARG A 482 5.38 25.61 -16.72
N GLU A 483 4.65 25.59 -15.61
CA GLU A 483 5.18 25.17 -14.31
C GLU A 483 5.65 23.71 -14.34
N TYR A 484 4.89 22.82 -14.98
CA TYR A 484 5.32 21.44 -15.15
C TYR A 484 6.55 21.29 -16.04
N GLY A 485 6.67 22.12 -17.09
CA GLY A 485 7.89 22.20 -17.89
C GLY A 485 9.12 22.59 -17.07
N ASN A 486 8.97 23.48 -16.09
CA ASN A 486 10.05 23.88 -15.19
C ASN A 486 10.36 22.82 -14.13
N TRP A 487 9.34 22.17 -13.58
CA TRP A 487 9.52 21.01 -12.69
C TRP A 487 10.36 19.92 -13.37
N ARG A 488 10.03 19.53 -14.61
CA ARG A 488 10.81 18.53 -15.36
C ARG A 488 12.26 18.95 -15.57
N LYS A 489 12.52 20.24 -15.87
CA LYS A 489 13.89 20.76 -15.93
C LYS A 489 14.61 20.61 -14.59
N ALA A 490 13.93 20.87 -13.46
CA ALA A 490 14.52 20.68 -12.14
C ALA A 490 14.85 19.20 -11.87
N VAL A 491 13.94 18.28 -12.22
CA VAL A 491 14.15 16.83 -12.11
C VAL A 491 15.37 16.38 -12.92
N GLU A 492 15.53 16.84 -14.17
CA GLU A 492 16.72 16.53 -14.98
C GLU A 492 18.03 16.98 -14.33
N ARG A 493 18.03 18.08 -13.56
CA ARG A 493 19.21 18.54 -12.84
C ARG A 493 19.55 17.69 -11.62
N SER A 494 18.65 16.82 -11.18
CA SER A 494 18.92 15.85 -10.10
C SER A 494 19.69 14.60 -10.58
N PHE A 495 19.71 14.33 -11.89
CA PHE A 495 20.26 13.12 -12.49
C PHE A 495 21.79 13.13 -12.54
N GLY A 496 22.40 11.94 -12.51
CA GLY A 496 23.85 11.76 -12.69
C GLY A 496 24.67 12.34 -11.55
N TRP A 497 24.08 12.46 -10.36
CA TRP A 497 24.74 13.08 -9.21
C TRP A 497 25.67 12.12 -8.47
N GLN A 498 25.28 10.85 -8.34
CA GLN A 498 26.18 9.80 -7.87
C GLN A 498 26.74 8.99 -9.04
N GLU A 499 28.03 8.70 -8.95
CA GLU A 499 28.78 7.85 -9.90
C GLU A 499 28.63 6.36 -9.59
#